data_AF-A0A1B3ECE4-F1
#
_entry.id   AF-A0A1B3ECE4-F1
#
_cell.length_a   1.000
_cell.length_b   1.000
_cell.length_c   1.000
_cell.angle_alpha   90.00
_cell.angle_beta   90.00
_cell.angle_gamma   90.00
#
_symmetry.space_group_name_H-M   'P 1'
#
loop_
_entity.id
_entity.type
_entity.pdbx_description
1 polymer ?
#
loop_
_entity_poly.entity_id
_entity_poly.type
_entity_poly.pdbx_seq_one_letter_code
_entity_poly.pdbx_strand_id
1 'polypeptide(L)' 'MDAERPVRSPCVQVCVLDDHDVCSGCQRTADEITRWGRMDNTERREVLVRCFERAKASGLFITPPTQAS' A
#
# COMPACT_ATOMS: atom_id res chain seq x y z
N MET A 1 -18.11 -15.41 -15.43
CA MET A 1 -16.78 -15.49 -14.78
C MET A 1 -16.55 -14.13 -14.16
N ASP A 2 -17.01 -13.94 -12.93
CA ASP A 2 -16.86 -12.68 -12.20
C ASP A 2 -15.39 -12.50 -11.81
N ALA A 3 -14.66 -11.74 -12.61
CA ALA A 3 -13.31 -11.32 -12.27
C ALA A 3 -13.38 -10.42 -11.03
N GLU A 4 -12.66 -10.79 -9.98
CA GLU A 4 -12.61 -10.01 -8.74
C GLU A 4 -12.20 -8.56 -9.04
N ARG A 5 -12.92 -7.60 -8.45
CA ARG A 5 -12.62 -6.17 -8.63
C ARG A 5 -11.19 -5.86 -8.15
N PRO A 6 -10.43 -5.02 -8.85
CA PRO A 6 -9.10 -4.59 -8.42
C PRO A 6 -9.08 -4.04 -6.98
N VAL A 7 -8.14 -4.53 -6.16
CA VAL A 7 -7.87 -3.99 -4.82
C VAL A 7 -7.50 -2.51 -4.91
N ARG A 8 -8.13 -1.68 -4.06
CA ARG A 8 -7.90 -0.22 -4.05
C ARG A 8 -6.48 0.13 -3.62
N SER A 9 -5.95 1.20 -4.21
CA SER A 9 -4.64 1.74 -3.85
C SER A 9 -4.67 2.44 -2.48
N PRO A 10 -3.64 2.30 -1.64
CA PRO A 10 -3.51 3.03 -0.36
C PRO A 10 -3.02 4.47 -0.56
N CYS A 11 -2.92 4.96 -1.80
CA CYS A 11 -2.34 6.25 -2.11
C CYS A 11 -3.20 7.40 -1.56
N VAL A 12 -2.59 8.24 -0.72
CA VAL A 12 -3.22 9.46 -0.16
C VAL A 12 -2.86 10.72 -0.95
N GLN A 13 -2.33 10.58 -2.17
CA GLN A 13 -1.88 11.68 -3.04
C GLN A 13 -0.76 12.55 -2.44
N VAL A 14 -0.06 12.04 -1.44
CA VAL A 14 1.18 12.62 -0.90
C VAL A 14 2.32 11.68 -1.27
N CYS A 15 3.26 12.15 -2.06
CA CYS A 15 4.40 11.37 -2.54
C CYS A 15 5.70 11.99 -2.07
N VAL A 16 6.05 11.72 -0.82
CA VAL A 16 7.33 12.08 -0.20
C VAL A 16 7.98 10.77 0.24
N LEU A 17 9.15 10.46 -0.30
CA LEU A 17 9.94 9.29 0.07
C LEU A 17 10.95 9.66 1.15
N ASP A 18 11.20 8.75 2.08
CA ASP A 18 12.28 8.86 3.06
C ASP A 18 13.61 8.29 2.52
N ASP A 19 14.64 8.25 3.37
CA ASP A 19 15.97 7.73 3.04
C ASP A 19 15.99 6.21 2.73
N HIS A 20 14.87 5.51 2.98
CA HIS A 20 14.67 4.10 2.67
C HIS A 20 13.75 3.87 1.46
N ASP A 21 13.49 4.92 0.67
CA ASP A 21 12.56 4.91 -0.45
C ASP A 21 11.13 4.49 -0.06
N VAL A 22 10.72 4.75 1.19
CA VAL A 22 9.36 4.50 1.69
C VAL A 22 8.56 5.80 1.67
N CYS A 23 7.38 5.75 1.06
CA CYS A 23 6.47 6.88 1.01
C CYS A 23 5.90 7.18 2.39
N SER A 24 6.18 8.36 2.95
CA SER A 24 5.70 8.75 4.29
C SER A 24 4.17 8.80 4.39
N GLY A 25 3.46 9.01 3.27
CA GLY A 25 1.99 9.07 3.23
C GLY A 25 1.33 7.69 3.14
N CYS A 26 1.63 6.92 2.10
CA CYS A 26 0.98 5.62 1.85
C CYS A 26 1.78 4.41 2.34
N GLN A 27 2.99 4.62 2.86
CA GLN A 27 3.86 3.60 3.42
C GLN A 27 4.25 2.49 2.43
N ARG A 28 4.10 2.71 1.12
CA ARG A 28 4.64 1.86 0.05
C ARG A 28 6.09 2.22 -0.24
N THR A 29 6.89 1.24 -0.64
CA THR A 29 8.22 1.50 -1.21
C THR A 29 8.11 2.08 -2.63
N ALA A 30 9.15 2.75 -3.12
CA ALA A 30 9.23 3.22 -4.50
C ALA A 30 9.00 2.08 -5.51
N ASP A 31 9.57 0.90 -5.25
CA ASP A 31 9.36 -0.29 -6.07
C ASP A 31 7.89 -0.76 -6.06
N GLU A 32 7.24 -0.83 -4.90
CA GLU A 32 5.82 -1.17 -4.80
C GLU A 32 4.93 -0.15 -5.53
N ILE A 33 5.30 1.14 -5.50
CA ILE A 33 4.59 2.21 -6.24
C ILE A 33 4.67 1.97 -7.74
N THR A 34 5.87 1.69 -8.28
CA THR A 34 6.08 1.48 -9.72
C THR A 34 5.42 0.19 -10.23
N ARG A 35 5.38 -0.86 -9.40
CA ARG A 35 4.82 -2.17 -9.78
C ARG A 35 3.32 -2.31 -9.56
N TRP A 36 2.69 -1.44 -8.76
CA TRP A 36 1.28 -1.54 -8.35
C TRP A 36 0.28 -1.80 -9.49
N GLY A 37 0.46 -1.12 -10.63
CA GLY A 37 -0.43 -1.26 -11.79
C GLY A 37 -0.39 -2.65 -12.44
N ARG A 38 0.70 -3.40 -12.22
CA ARG A 38 0.95 -4.73 -12.79
C ARG A 38 0.66 -5.87 -11.81
N MET A 39 0.49 -5.54 -10.53
CA MET A 39 0.22 -6.53 -9.47
C MET A 39 -1.20 -7.09 -9.56
N ASP A 40 -1.34 -8.38 -9.28
CA ASP A 40 -2.63 -9.01 -9.05
C ASP A 40 -3.22 -8.63 -7.68
N ASN A 41 -4.44 -9.10 -7.39
CA ASN A 41 -5.11 -8.75 -6.14
C ASN A 41 -4.47 -9.41 -4.89
N THR A 42 -3.78 -10.54 -5.06
CA THR A 42 -3.04 -11.20 -3.97
C THR A 42 -1.83 -10.36 -3.61
N GLU A 43 -1.01 -10.01 -4.60
CA GLU A 43 0.16 -9.14 -4.44
C GLU A 43 -0.21 -7.78 -3.85
N ARG A 44 -1.31 -7.17 -4.32
CA ARG A 44 -1.80 -5.89 -3.76
C ARG A 44 -2.16 -6.01 -2.28
N ARG A 45 -2.80 -7.09 -1.86
CA ARG A 45 -3.14 -7.32 -0.45
C ARG A 45 -1.89 -7.48 0.40
N GLU A 46 -0.89 -8.21 -0.08
CA GLU A 46 0.38 -8.35 0.60
C GLU A 46 1.09 -7.00 0.78
N VAL A 47 1.11 -6.17 -0.26
CA VAL A 47 1.66 -4.80 -0.18
C VAL A 47 0.91 -3.99 0.87
N LEU A 48 -0.42 -4.04 0.91
CA LEU A 48 -1.19 -3.31 1.92
C LEU A 48 -0.88 -3.77 3.36
N VAL A 49 -0.70 -5.08 3.59
CA VAL A 49 -0.29 -5.61 4.89
C VAL A 49 1.10 -5.05 5.27
N ARG A 50 2.05 -5.07 4.34
CA ARG A 50 3.40 -4.51 4.59
C ARG A 50 3.36 -3.00 4.85
N CYS A 51 2.52 -2.25 4.14
CA CYS A 51 2.32 -0.81 4.39
C CYS A 51 1.79 -0.56 5.79
N PHE A 52 0.83 -1.37 6.25
CA PHE A 52 0.28 -1.27 7.59
C PHE A 52 1.33 -1.57 8.67
N GLU A 53 2.14 -2.63 8.50
CA GLU A 53 3.21 -2.94 9.45
C GLU A 53 4.27 -1.83 9.50
N ARG A 54 4.66 -1.26 8.35
CA ARG A 54 5.56 -0.11 8.30
C ARG A 54 4.96 1.13 8.97
N ALA A 55 3.69 1.44 8.69
CA ALA A 55 2.98 2.55 9.33
C ALA A 55 2.99 2.41 10.86
N LYS A 56 2.67 1.22 11.36
CA LYS A 56 2.67 0.89 12.79
C LYS A 56 4.07 1.05 13.40
N ALA A 57 5.11 0.58 12.72
CA ALA A 57 6.49 0.74 13.17
C ALA A 57 6.91 2.22 13.21
N SER A 58 6.41 3.04 12.29
CA SER A 58 6.63 4.50 12.24
C SER A 58 5.70 5.31 13.15
N GLY A 59 4.84 4.67 13.95
CA GLY A 59 3.91 5.34 14.86
C GLY A 59 2.68 5.97 14.19
N LEU A 60 2.40 5.63 12.93
CA LEU A 60 1.24 6.08 12.17
C LEU A 60 0.07 5.10 12.35
N PHE A 61 -1.08 5.61 12.79
CA PHE A 61 -2.32 4.84 12.85
C PHE A 61 -3.10 4.98 11.54
N ILE A 62 -2.81 4.13 10.56
CA ILE A 62 -3.57 4.05 9.30
C ILE A 62 -4.63 2.94 9.36
N THR A 63 -5.70 3.08 8.57
CA THR A 63 -6.77 2.07 8.51
C THR A 63 -6.23 0.73 7.99
N PRO A 64 -6.54 -0.40 8.64
CA PRO A 64 -6.05 -1.70 8.22
C PRO A 64 -6.64 -2.14 6.88
N PRO A 65 -5.90 -2.92 6.07
CA PRO A 65 -6.33 -3.40 4.75
C PRO A 65 -7.66 -4.14 4.74
N THR A 66 -8.04 -4.74 5.87
CA THR A 66 -9.22 -5.60 6.00
C THR A 66 -10.55 -4.83 6.01
N GLN A 67 -10.51 -3.49 6.11
CA GLN A 67 -11.71 -2.64 6.17
C GLN A 67 -12.01 -1.91 4.85
N ALA A 68 -11.26 -2.17 3.77
CA ALA A 68 -11.53 -1.58 2.46
C ALA A 68 -12.60 -2.40 1.70
N SER A 69 -13.88 -2.21 2.04
CA SER A 69 -15.07 -2.74 1.31
C SER A 69 -15.21 -2.17 -0.09
#